data_AF-A0A562IP56-F1
#
_entry.id   AF-A0A562IP56-F1
#
_cell.length_a   1.000
_cell.length_b   1.000
_cell.length_c   1.000
_cell.angle_alpha   90.00
_cell.angle_beta   90.00
_cell.angle_gamma   90.00
#
_symmetry.space_group_name_H-M   'P 1'
#
loop_
_entity.id
_entity.type
_entity.pdbx_description
1 polymer ?
#
loop_
_entity_poly.entity_id
_entity_poly.type
_entity_poly.pdbx_seq_one_letter_code
_entity_poly.pdbx_strand_id
1 'polypeptide(L)'
;MILLGRLSDPQVLPDESVISAVTLAELSLGPHVARSERERVARQAHLQQAEADFDPIAFDATAARAFGRVAASLRSAGRKPAARAYDALIAAAAIAEGLPLYTCDPDDITAIDDLDVRPVPHPDRSSSMAGRPGAQHGSDVGGRV
;
A
#
# COMPACT_ATOMS: atom_id res chain seq x y z
N MET A 1 0.31 -4.31 -7.00
CA MET A 1 -0.39 -5.42 -7.70
C MET A 1 -1.72 -5.62 -7.00
N ILE A 2 -2.82 -5.79 -7.73
CA ILE A 2 -4.14 -5.99 -7.09
C ILE A 2 -4.13 -7.38 -6.43
N LEU A 3 -4.11 -7.38 -5.11
CA LEU A 3 -3.99 -8.58 -4.27
C LEU A 3 -5.31 -8.94 -3.58
N LEU A 4 -6.40 -8.24 -3.90
CA LEU A 4 -7.69 -8.33 -3.20
C LEU A 4 -8.23 -9.76 -3.18
N GLY A 5 -8.20 -10.46 -4.33
CA GLY A 5 -8.63 -11.87 -4.43
C GLY A 5 -7.71 -12.89 -3.74
N ARG A 6 -6.62 -12.44 -3.12
CA ARG A 6 -5.65 -13.29 -2.40
C ARG A 6 -5.67 -13.03 -0.89
N LEU A 7 -6.49 -12.10 -0.41
CA LEU A 7 -6.64 -11.84 1.02
C LEU A 7 -7.41 -13.00 1.68
N SER A 8 -6.88 -13.49 2.80
CA SER A 8 -7.48 -14.60 3.55
C SER A 8 -8.72 -14.18 4.35
N ASP A 9 -8.83 -12.91 4.70
CA ASP A 9 -9.98 -12.34 5.40
C ASP A 9 -10.50 -11.13 4.59
N PRO A 10 -11.66 -11.24 3.94
CA PRO A 10 -12.24 -10.14 3.16
C PRO A 10 -12.80 -9.01 4.04
N GLN A 11 -13.01 -9.23 5.34
CA GLN A 11 -13.54 -8.20 6.26
C GLN A 11 -12.52 -7.10 6.59
N VAL A 12 -11.28 -7.24 6.12
CA VAL A 12 -10.24 -6.21 6.23
C VAL A 12 -10.38 -5.11 5.16
N LEU A 13 -11.30 -5.29 4.20
CA LEU A 13 -11.58 -4.34 3.13
C LEU A 13 -12.90 -3.59 3.38
N PRO A 14 -13.08 -2.39 2.80
CA PRO A 14 -14.37 -1.70 2.85
C PRO A 14 -15.41 -2.41 1.97
N ASP A 15 -16.69 -2.15 2.24
CA ASP A 15 -17.81 -2.71 1.46
C ASP A 15 -17.72 -2.31 -0.03
N GLU A 16 -17.24 -1.11 -0.31
CA GLU A 16 -16.98 -0.59 -1.64
C GLU A 16 -15.54 -0.07 -1.73
N SER A 17 -14.84 -0.45 -2.81
CA SER A 17 -13.45 -0.10 -3.04
C SER A 17 -13.32 0.67 -4.35
N VAL A 18 -12.43 1.65 -4.35
CA VAL A 18 -12.04 2.46 -5.52
C VAL A 18 -10.53 2.57 -5.55
N ILE A 19 -9.97 2.93 -6.71
CA ILE A 19 -8.53 3.17 -6.88
C ILE A 19 -8.28 4.61 -7.28
N SER A 20 -7.07 5.13 -7.02
CA SER A 20 -6.64 6.37 -7.64
C SER A 20 -6.32 6.15 -9.13
N ALA A 21 -6.58 7.15 -9.97
CA ALA A 21 -6.09 7.18 -11.35
C ALA A 21 -4.56 7.05 -11.43
N VAL A 22 -3.82 7.43 -10.38
CA VAL A 22 -2.37 7.21 -10.29
C VAL A 22 -2.05 5.72 -10.19
N THR A 23 -2.79 4.97 -9.38
CA THR A 23 -2.66 3.50 -9.29
C THR A 23 -3.00 2.84 -10.62
N LEU A 24 -4.05 3.33 -11.32
CA LEU A 24 -4.36 2.84 -12.67
C LEU A 24 -3.21 3.12 -13.65
N ALA A 25 -2.58 4.30 -13.58
CA ALA A 25 -1.41 4.63 -14.40
C ALA A 25 -0.22 3.71 -14.11
N GLU A 26 0.04 3.36 -12.85
CA GLU A 26 1.08 2.39 -12.48
C GLU A 26 0.79 0.99 -13.04
N LEU A 27 -0.46 0.53 -12.98
CA LEU A 27 -0.88 -0.73 -13.58
C LEU A 27 -0.74 -0.70 -15.11
N SER A 28 -1.06 0.44 -15.73
CA SER A 28 -0.96 0.66 -17.18
C SER A 28 0.49 0.61 -17.66
N LEU A 29 1.45 1.11 -16.86
CA LEU A 29 2.87 1.01 -17.18
C LEU A 29 3.37 -0.44 -17.18
N GLY A 30 2.78 -1.29 -16.33
CA GLY A 30 3.21 -2.66 -16.06
C GLY A 30 3.52 -3.48 -17.33
N PRO A 31 2.57 -3.65 -18.26
CA PRO A 31 2.78 -4.38 -19.52
C PRO A 31 3.88 -3.79 -20.40
N HIS A 32 4.01 -2.47 -20.45
CA HIS A 32 4.97 -1.78 -21.33
C HIS A 32 6.43 -1.98 -20.91
N VAL A 33 6.68 -2.21 -19.61
CA VAL A 33 8.04 -2.41 -19.08
C VAL A 33 8.34 -3.88 -18.74
N ALA A 34 7.45 -4.79 -19.09
CA ALA A 34 7.63 -6.23 -18.86
C ALA A 34 8.82 -6.78 -19.67
N ARG A 35 9.60 -7.67 -19.06
CA ARG A 35 10.83 -8.23 -19.66
C ARG A 35 10.61 -9.56 -20.38
N SER A 36 9.41 -10.12 -20.27
CA SER A 36 9.03 -11.37 -20.93
C SER A 36 7.57 -11.34 -21.37
N GLU A 37 7.24 -12.19 -22.35
CA GLU A 37 5.86 -12.38 -22.81
C GLU A 37 4.93 -12.78 -21.66
N ARG A 38 5.36 -13.76 -20.86
CA ARG A 38 4.60 -14.26 -19.71
C ARG A 38 4.30 -13.15 -18.71
N GLU A 39 5.29 -12.33 -18.39
CA GLU A 39 5.11 -11.19 -17.48
C GLU A 39 4.17 -10.13 -18.09
N ARG A 40 4.30 -9.85 -19.39
CA ARG A 40 3.43 -8.89 -20.07
C ARG A 40 1.97 -9.33 -20.04
N VAL A 41 1.69 -10.59 -20.36
CA VAL A 41 0.33 -11.16 -20.31
C VAL A 41 -0.25 -11.09 -18.90
N ALA A 42 0.53 -11.47 -17.87
CA ALA A 42 0.07 -11.41 -16.48
C ALA A 42 -0.25 -9.97 -16.04
N ARG A 43 0.63 -9.00 -16.36
CA ARG A 43 0.40 -7.59 -16.03
C ARG A 43 -0.76 -6.97 -16.81
N GLN A 44 -0.96 -7.38 -18.07
CA GLN A 44 -2.11 -6.94 -18.88
C GLN A 44 -3.42 -7.44 -18.28
N ALA A 45 -3.47 -8.70 -17.84
CA ALA A 45 -4.64 -9.26 -17.17
C ALA A 45 -4.95 -8.51 -15.87
N HIS A 46 -3.93 -8.13 -15.08
CA HIS A 46 -4.14 -7.33 -13.88
C HIS A 46 -4.69 -5.92 -14.18
N LEU A 47 -4.22 -5.27 -15.25
CA LEU A 47 -4.76 -3.98 -15.68
C LEU A 47 -6.23 -4.10 -16.09
N GLN A 48 -6.56 -5.10 -16.93
CA GLN A 48 -7.94 -5.33 -17.38
C GLN A 48 -8.89 -5.64 -16.23
N GLN A 49 -8.44 -6.42 -15.26
CA GLN A 49 -9.21 -6.69 -14.05
C GLN A 49 -9.47 -5.39 -13.26
N ALA A 50 -8.46 -4.53 -13.12
CA ALA A 50 -8.61 -3.24 -12.45
C ALA A 50 -9.65 -2.34 -13.15
N GLU A 51 -9.59 -2.25 -14.48
CA GLU A 51 -10.50 -1.45 -15.29
C GLU A 51 -11.94 -2.00 -15.27
N ALA A 52 -12.11 -3.30 -15.07
CA ALA A 52 -13.42 -3.92 -14.93
C ALA A 52 -14.02 -3.74 -13.52
N ASP A 53 -13.18 -3.75 -12.49
CA ASP A 53 -13.63 -3.78 -11.09
C ASP A 53 -13.75 -2.39 -10.45
N PHE A 54 -13.03 -1.37 -10.94
CA PHE A 54 -12.92 -0.07 -10.27
C PHE A 54 -13.19 1.12 -11.20
N ASP A 55 -13.89 2.11 -10.65
CA ASP A 55 -13.92 3.47 -11.20
C ASP A 55 -12.81 4.32 -10.55
N PRO A 56 -11.80 4.79 -11.32
CA PRO A 56 -10.67 5.50 -10.74
C PRO A 56 -11.00 6.93 -10.32
N ILE A 57 -10.60 7.30 -9.10
CA ILE A 57 -10.65 8.69 -8.62
C ILE A 57 -9.59 9.53 -9.35
N ALA A 58 -10.04 10.62 -9.97
CA ALA A 58 -9.16 11.56 -10.66
C ALA A 58 -8.26 12.36 -9.70
N PHE A 59 -7.05 12.68 -10.14
CA PHE A 59 -6.22 13.67 -9.44
C PHE A 59 -6.58 15.08 -9.93
N ASP A 60 -7.47 15.75 -9.20
CA ASP A 60 -8.05 17.03 -9.57
C ASP A 60 -7.37 18.23 -8.86
N ALA A 61 -7.96 19.42 -8.98
CA ALA A 61 -7.44 20.63 -8.33
C ALA A 61 -7.51 20.57 -6.79
N THR A 62 -8.45 19.80 -6.22
CA THR A 62 -8.59 19.63 -4.77
C THR A 62 -7.50 18.70 -4.24
N ALA A 63 -7.25 17.59 -4.93
CA ALA A 63 -6.12 16.69 -4.68
C ALA A 63 -4.78 17.44 -4.82
N ALA A 64 -4.62 18.28 -5.86
CA ALA A 64 -3.42 19.10 -6.03
C ALA A 64 -3.15 20.05 -4.86
N ARG A 65 -4.19 20.62 -4.25
CA ARG A 65 -4.05 21.45 -3.03
C ARG A 65 -3.70 20.61 -1.80
N ALA A 66 -4.29 19.42 -1.65
CA ALA A 66 -3.97 18.50 -0.57
C ALA A 66 -2.50 18.01 -0.67
N PHE A 67 -2.01 17.78 -1.88
CA PHE A 67 -0.64 17.33 -2.15
C PHE A 67 0.42 18.24 -1.52
N GLY A 68 0.20 19.56 -1.50
CA GLY A 68 1.13 20.49 -0.84
C GLY A 68 1.35 20.19 0.64
N ARG A 69 0.28 19.80 1.36
CA ARG A 69 0.35 19.39 2.78
C ARG A 69 1.01 18.03 2.91
N VAL A 70 0.59 17.05 2.10
CA VAL A 70 1.17 15.70 2.07
C VAL A 70 2.69 15.74 1.87
N ALA A 71 3.14 16.48 0.86
CA ALA A 71 4.57 16.63 0.56
C ALA A 71 5.34 17.30 1.70
N ALA A 72 4.72 18.24 2.41
CA ALA A 72 5.30 18.87 3.59
C ALA A 72 5.45 17.88 4.75
N SER A 73 4.42 17.10 5.07
CA SER A 73 4.46 16.09 6.14
C SER A 73 5.53 15.01 5.86
N LEU A 74 5.57 14.49 4.62
CA LEU A 74 6.58 13.49 4.21
C LEU A 74 8.02 14.04 4.28
N ARG A 75 8.23 15.30 3.88
CA ARG A 75 9.54 15.95 3.96
C ARG A 75 9.99 16.15 5.41
N SER A 76 9.08 16.59 6.28
CA SER A 76 9.36 16.77 7.72
C SER A 76 9.70 15.45 8.41
N ALA A 77 9.12 14.33 7.94
CA ALA A 77 9.44 12.99 8.42
C ALA A 77 10.77 12.41 7.89
N GLY A 78 11.57 13.19 7.15
CA GLY A 78 12.89 12.77 6.65
C GLY A 78 12.86 11.67 5.59
N ARG A 79 11.71 11.43 4.95
CA ARG A 79 11.57 10.39 3.91
C ARG A 79 12.12 10.89 2.56
N LYS A 80 12.77 10.02 1.79
CA LYS A 80 13.43 10.37 0.51
C LYS A 80 12.39 10.74 -0.57
N PRO A 81 12.46 11.92 -1.23
CA PRO A 81 11.38 12.44 -2.09
C PRO A 81 11.08 11.62 -3.36
N ALA A 82 12.10 11.09 -4.04
CA ALA A 82 11.92 10.51 -5.38
C ALA A 82 11.22 9.14 -5.37
N ALA A 83 11.34 8.38 -4.28
CA ALA A 83 10.81 7.02 -4.21
C ALA A 83 9.29 6.96 -3.92
N ARG A 84 8.62 8.10 -3.74
CA ARG A 84 7.25 8.17 -3.17
C ARG A 84 6.35 9.24 -3.79
N ALA A 85 6.72 9.72 -4.98
CA ALA A 85 5.92 10.73 -5.66
C ALA A 85 4.49 10.22 -5.93
N TYR A 86 4.34 8.94 -6.31
CA TYR A 86 3.02 8.34 -6.56
C TYR A 86 2.23 8.13 -5.27
N ASP A 87 2.84 7.62 -4.19
CA ASP A 87 2.17 7.49 -2.88
C ASP A 87 1.63 8.83 -2.37
N ALA A 88 2.40 9.91 -2.55
CA ALA A 88 1.97 11.25 -2.17
C ALA A 88 0.78 11.75 -3.00
N LEU A 89 0.73 11.44 -4.30
CA LEU A 89 -0.42 11.78 -5.16
C LEU A 89 -1.66 10.95 -4.79
N ILE A 90 -1.49 9.66 -4.51
CA ILE A 90 -2.57 8.76 -4.07
C ILE A 90 -3.14 9.23 -2.72
N ALA A 91 -2.28 9.52 -1.74
CA ALA A 91 -2.68 10.03 -0.44
C ALA A 91 -3.41 11.38 -0.55
N ALA A 92 -2.94 12.27 -1.44
CA ALA A 92 -3.59 13.55 -1.66
C ALA A 92 -4.99 13.40 -2.30
N ALA A 93 -5.18 12.43 -3.21
CA ALA A 93 -6.49 12.10 -3.75
C ALA A 93 -7.42 11.54 -2.66
N ALA A 94 -6.93 10.63 -1.82
CA ALA A 94 -7.71 10.08 -0.70
C ALA A 94 -8.17 11.18 0.29
N ILE A 95 -7.27 12.10 0.65
CA ILE A 95 -7.60 13.26 1.51
C ILE A 95 -8.64 14.16 0.84
N ALA A 96 -8.53 14.40 -0.46
CA ALA A 96 -9.45 15.28 -1.19
C ALA A 96 -10.88 14.71 -1.23
N GLU A 97 -11.02 13.40 -1.38
CA GLU A 97 -12.30 12.69 -1.37
C GLU A 97 -12.80 12.35 0.05
N GLY A 98 -11.99 12.59 1.08
CA GLY A 98 -12.33 12.23 2.46
C GLY A 98 -12.41 10.72 2.69
N LEU A 99 -11.65 9.94 1.92
CA LEU A 99 -11.66 8.48 1.96
C LEU A 99 -10.45 7.92 2.73
N PRO A 100 -10.63 6.81 3.48
CA PRO A 100 -9.51 6.08 4.05
C PRO A 100 -8.63 5.46 2.96
N LEU A 101 -7.31 5.48 3.16
CA LEU A 101 -6.34 4.83 2.28
C LEU A 101 -5.95 3.45 2.83
N TYR A 102 -6.37 2.41 2.13
CA TYR A 102 -6.01 1.02 2.43
C TYR A 102 -4.67 0.66 1.79
N THR A 103 -3.71 0.14 2.56
CA THR A 103 -2.36 -0.18 2.05
C THR A 103 -1.71 -1.38 2.74
N CYS A 104 -0.85 -2.09 2.01
CA CYS A 104 0.01 -3.14 2.54
C CYS A 104 1.30 -2.62 3.20
N ASP A 105 1.67 -1.36 2.94
CA ASP A 105 2.92 -0.75 3.42
C ASP A 105 2.59 0.56 4.17
N PRO A 106 1.87 0.50 5.32
CA PRO A 106 1.39 1.69 6.03
C PRO A 106 2.52 2.61 6.49
N ASP A 107 3.68 2.06 6.86
CA ASP A 107 4.85 2.80 7.32
C ASP A 107 5.39 3.81 6.31
N ASP A 108 4.98 3.71 5.04
CA ASP A 108 5.38 4.65 4.00
C ASP A 108 4.58 5.95 3.99
N ILE A 109 3.39 5.95 4.58
CA ILE A 109 2.41 7.05 4.52
C ILE A 109 1.82 7.45 5.88
N THR A 110 2.10 6.72 6.96
CA THR A 110 1.60 7.04 8.32
C THR A 110 2.04 8.39 8.87
N ALA A 111 3.07 9.01 8.29
CA ALA A 111 3.54 10.34 8.68
C ALA A 111 2.80 11.49 7.98
N ILE A 112 1.78 11.20 7.16
CA ILE A 112 0.97 12.20 6.47
C ILE A 112 -0.14 12.66 7.41
N ASP A 113 -0.19 13.95 7.70
CA ASP A 113 -1.25 14.54 8.51
C ASP A 113 -2.61 14.45 7.79
N ASP A 114 -3.69 14.26 8.55
CA ASP A 114 -5.08 14.15 8.08
C ASP A 114 -5.40 12.95 7.16
N LEU A 115 -4.47 12.01 6.98
CA LEU A 115 -4.71 10.79 6.22
C LEU A 115 -5.19 9.65 7.14
N ASP A 116 -6.41 9.15 6.92
CA ASP A 116 -6.87 7.90 7.55
C ASP A 116 -6.24 6.70 6.84
N VAL A 117 -5.25 6.06 7.49
CA VAL A 117 -4.53 4.91 6.94
C VAL A 117 -5.11 3.62 7.52
N ARG A 118 -5.55 2.71 6.64
CA ARG A 118 -6.06 1.38 7.00
C ARG A 118 -5.10 0.29 6.53
N PRO A 119 -4.35 -0.37 7.43
CA PRO A 119 -3.42 -1.41 7.03
C PRO A 119 -4.18 -2.65 6.53
N VAL A 120 -3.71 -3.23 5.42
CA VAL A 120 -4.20 -4.48 4.84
C VAL A 120 -3.06 -5.50 4.88
N PRO A 121 -3.27 -6.73 5.37
CA PRO A 121 -2.25 -7.76 5.35
C PRO A 121 -1.79 -8.07 3.92
N HIS A 122 -0.48 -8.05 3.67
CA HIS A 122 0.04 -8.50 2.38
C HIS A 122 -0.02 -10.04 2.32
N PRO A 123 -0.70 -10.65 1.33
CA PRO A 123 -0.92 -12.10 1.29
C PRO A 123 0.37 -12.94 1.24
N ASP A 124 1.43 -12.39 0.64
CA ASP A 124 2.74 -13.07 0.58
C ASP A 124 3.67 -12.75 1.77
N ARG A 125 3.28 -11.83 2.67
CA ARG A 125 4.03 -11.54 3.88
C ARG A 125 3.31 -12.22 5.03
N SER A 126 3.67 -13.47 5.33
CA SER A 126 3.16 -14.18 6.51
C SER A 126 3.32 -13.27 7.75
N SER A 127 2.21 -13.01 8.45
CA SER A 127 2.21 -12.20 9.67
C SER A 127 3.19 -12.80 10.68
N SER A 128 4.38 -12.22 10.79
CA SER A 128 5.40 -12.61 11.76
C SER A 128 5.00 -12.05 13.12
N MET A 129 3.94 -12.62 13.69
CA MET A 129 3.57 -12.39 15.08
C MET A 129 2.92 -13.64 15.68
N ALA A 130 3.53 -14.81 15.44
CA ALA A 130 3.41 -15.95 16.33
C ALA A 130 4.46 -15.78 17.44
N GLY A 131 3.99 -15.66 18.69
CA GLY A 131 4.75 -15.18 19.83
C GLY A 131 6.09 -15.87 20.06
N ARG A 132 7.11 -15.07 20.38
CA ARG A 132 8.29 -15.57 21.08
C ARG A 132 7.84 -15.95 22.49
N PRO A 133 7.96 -17.21 22.94
CA PRO A 133 7.75 -17.53 24.34
C PRO A 133 8.79 -16.78 25.17
N GLY A 134 8.33 -16.16 26.25
CA GLY A 134 9.17 -15.38 27.16
C GLY A 134 10.40 -16.16 27.61
N ALA A 135 11.54 -15.49 27.58
CA ALA A 135 12.76 -15.96 28.20
C ALA A 135 12.52 -16.15 29.71
N GLN A 136 12.31 -17.39 30.14
CA GLN A 136 12.42 -17.75 31.53
C GLN A 136 13.91 -17.83 31.87
N HIS A 137 14.33 -16.90 32.73
CA HIS A 137 15.58 -16.94 33.46
C HIS A 137 15.66 -18.25 34.25
N GLY A 138 16.60 -19.12 33.85
CA GLY A 138 16.98 -20.32 34.57
C GLY A 138 18.50 -20.39 34.66
N SER A 139 19.07 -19.63 35.59
CA SER A 139 20.39 -19.88 36.14
C SER A 139 20.33 -21.17 36.95
N ASP A 140 21.05 -22.22 36.55
CA ASP A 140 22.08 -22.84 37.42
C ASP A 140 22.88 -23.95 36.70
N VAL A 141 24.20 -23.72 36.67
CA VAL A 141 25.35 -24.61 36.84
C VAL A 141 25.19 -26.14 36.64
N GLY A 142 26.02 -26.68 35.73
CA GLY A 142 26.92 -27.79 36.08
C GLY A 142 26.90 -29.06 35.21
N GLY A 143 28.00 -29.30 34.49
CA GLY A 143 28.65 -30.63 34.54
C GLY A 143 28.78 -31.46 33.26
N ARG A 144 29.95 -31.32 32.63
CA ARG A 144 30.85 -32.37 32.10
C ARG A 144 30.44 -33.24 30.89
N VAL A 145 31.47 -33.33 30.02
CA VAL A 145 31.78 -34.17 28.84
C VAL A 145 30.99 -33.94 27.57
#